data_AF-A0A226X5L0-F1
#
_entry.id   AF-A0A226X5L0-F1
#
_cell.length_a   1.000
_cell.length_b   1.000
_cell.length_c   1.000
_cell.angle_alpha   90.00
_cell.angle_beta   90.00
_cell.angle_gamma   90.00
#
_symmetry.space_group_name_H-M   'P 1'
#
loop_
_entity.id
_entity.type
_entity.pdbx_description
1 polymer ?
#
loop_
_entity_poly.entity_id
_entity_poly.type
_entity_poly.pdbx_seq_one_letter_code
_entity_poly.pdbx_strand_id
1 'polypeptide(L)'
;MKNQKPLEIILGSAVDMEAQSLCLAVAAIRKARGKKNPDDFPVDTPEWHQVCEEFVNDVLVALGEDPSDMPDDFTFFELGYESEEAYQQALEEERRNQA
;
A
#
# COMPACT_ATOMS: atom_id res chain seq x y z
N MET A 1 19.92 4.99 26.14
CA MET A 1 19.32 3.93 25.30
C MET A 1 19.23 4.50 23.90
N LYS A 2 19.83 3.83 22.90
CA LYS A 2 19.82 4.34 21.52
C LYS A 2 18.41 4.21 20.99
N ASN A 3 17.80 5.32 20.62
CA ASN A 3 16.51 5.37 19.93
C ASN A 3 16.69 4.67 18.58
N GLN A 4 16.47 3.35 18.51
CA GLN A 4 16.23 2.70 17.23
C GLN A 4 14.88 3.18 16.76
N LYS A 5 14.85 3.97 15.68
CA LYS A 5 13.62 4.31 14.99
C LYS A 5 12.95 2.97 14.59
N PRO A 6 11.72 2.69 15.05
CA PRO A 6 11.14 1.35 14.95
C PRO A 6 10.82 0.88 13.52
N LEU A 7 11.14 1.64 12.47
CA LEU A 7 10.68 1.40 11.10
C LEU A 7 11.78 1.50 10.03
N GLU A 8 13.06 1.55 10.38
CA GLU A 8 14.12 1.47 9.35
C GLU A 8 14.22 0.04 8.80
N ILE A 9 13.57 -0.21 7.66
CA ILE A 9 13.79 -1.43 6.87
C ILE A 9 15.21 -1.36 6.31
N ILE A 10 16.11 -2.15 6.90
CA ILE A 10 17.48 -2.28 6.39
C ILE A 10 17.44 -3.22 5.18
N LEU A 11 17.67 -2.68 3.99
CA LEU A 11 17.75 -3.46 2.75
C LEU A 11 18.80 -4.57 2.87
N GLY A 12 18.44 -5.79 2.48
CA GLY A 12 19.26 -6.99 2.61
C GLY A 12 19.30 -7.60 4.02
N SER A 13 18.56 -7.06 4.98
CA SER A 13 18.35 -7.72 6.27
C SER A 13 17.47 -8.97 6.13
N ALA A 14 17.48 -9.82 7.14
CA ALA A 14 16.63 -11.02 7.16
C ALA A 14 15.14 -10.66 6.97
N VAL A 15 14.67 -9.61 7.67
CA VAL A 15 13.28 -9.15 7.59
C VAL A 15 12.93 -8.63 6.20
N ASP A 16 13.83 -7.87 5.56
CA ASP A 16 13.63 -7.40 4.19
C ASP A 16 13.55 -8.57 3.18
N MET A 17 14.45 -9.55 3.30
CA MET A 17 14.42 -10.74 2.44
C MET A 17 13.17 -11.61 2.67
N GLU A 18 12.71 -11.73 3.91
CA GLU A 18 11.47 -12.43 4.25
C GLU A 18 10.25 -11.73 3.61
N ALA A 19 10.16 -10.40 3.75
CA ALA A 19 9.10 -9.61 3.13
C ALA A 19 9.11 -9.75 1.59
N GLN A 20 10.29 -9.63 0.96
CA GLN A 20 10.43 -9.83 -0.49
C GLN A 20 10.02 -11.23 -0.93
N SER A 21 10.42 -12.27 -0.17
CA SER A 21 10.07 -13.65 -0.49
C SER A 21 8.56 -13.89 -0.41
N LEU A 22 7.88 -13.30 0.58
CA LEU A 22 6.43 -13.35 0.69
C LEU A 22 5.76 -12.66 -0.50
N CYS A 23 6.18 -11.44 -0.86
CA CYS A 23 5.65 -10.72 -2.02
C CYS A 23 5.82 -11.52 -3.31
N LEU A 24 6.98 -12.15 -3.52
CA LEU A 24 7.23 -13.00 -4.69
C LEU A 24 6.32 -14.24 -4.72
N ALA A 25 6.07 -14.87 -3.56
CA ALA A 25 5.15 -15.99 -3.46
C ALA A 25 3.71 -15.58 -3.80
N VAL A 26 3.24 -14.44 -3.27
CA VAL A 26 1.92 -13.89 -3.59
C VAL A 26 1.80 -13.57 -5.07
N ALA A 27 2.80 -12.92 -5.67
CA ALA A 27 2.82 -12.62 -7.09
C ALA A 27 2.74 -13.89 -7.96
N ALA A 28 3.46 -14.96 -7.58
CA ALA A 28 3.41 -16.24 -8.27
C ALA A 28 2.01 -16.88 -8.19
N ILE A 29 1.36 -16.84 -7.03
CA ILE A 29 0.00 -17.34 -6.83
C ILE A 29 -1.01 -16.53 -7.65
N ARG A 30 -0.91 -15.19 -7.66
CA ARG A 30 -1.75 -14.32 -8.49
C ARG A 30 -1.64 -14.67 -9.97
N LYS A 31 -0.41 -14.82 -10.48
CA LYS A 31 -0.17 -15.26 -11.88
C LYS A 31 -0.80 -16.62 -12.16
N ALA A 32 -0.62 -17.60 -11.26
CA ALA A 32 -1.22 -18.93 -11.41
C ALA A 32 -2.75 -18.91 -11.45
N ARG A 33 -3.38 -17.95 -10.76
CA ARG A 33 -4.82 -17.70 -10.78
C ARG A 33 -5.30 -16.86 -11.99
N GLY A 34 -4.39 -16.42 -12.85
CA GLY A 34 -4.69 -15.52 -13.97
C GLY A 34 -4.94 -14.06 -13.57
N LYS A 35 -4.64 -13.69 -12.32
CA LYS A 35 -4.70 -12.29 -11.85
C LYS A 35 -3.47 -11.52 -12.32
N LYS A 36 -3.63 -10.20 -12.50
CA LYS A 36 -2.54 -9.28 -12.81
C LYS A 36 -1.79 -8.84 -11.54
N ASN A 37 -0.53 -8.46 -11.71
CA ASN A 37 0.32 -7.89 -10.66
C ASN A 37 0.60 -6.42 -10.98
N PRO A 38 1.05 -5.63 -9.99
CA PRO A 38 1.37 -4.22 -10.22
C PRO A 38 2.34 -3.99 -11.38
N ASP A 39 3.36 -4.85 -11.52
CA ASP A 39 4.34 -4.79 -12.62
C ASP A 39 3.76 -4.97 -14.04
N ASP A 40 2.51 -5.43 -14.16
CA ASP A 40 1.83 -5.59 -15.45
C ASP A 40 1.22 -4.26 -15.97
N PHE A 41 1.26 -3.18 -15.18
CA PHE A 41 0.70 -1.87 -15.51
C PHE A 41 1.76 -0.77 -15.40
N PRO A 42 1.64 0.33 -16.17
CA PRO A 42 2.47 1.51 -15.96
C PRO A 42 2.21 2.08 -14.56
N VAL A 43 3.28 2.48 -13.87
CA VAL A 43 3.20 3.10 -12.54
C VAL A 43 2.33 4.36 -12.60
N ASP A 44 1.60 4.62 -11.51
CA ASP A 44 0.70 5.76 -11.32
C ASP A 44 -0.54 5.80 -12.24
N THR A 45 -0.88 4.73 -12.98
CA THR A 45 -2.19 4.67 -13.64
C THR A 45 -3.28 4.23 -12.66
N PRO A 46 -4.56 4.58 -12.88
CA PRO A 46 -5.66 4.12 -12.01
C PRO A 46 -5.71 2.60 -11.85
N GLU A 47 -5.41 1.85 -12.90
CA GLU A 47 -5.39 0.38 -12.88
C GLU A 47 -4.22 -0.15 -12.06
N TRP A 48 -3.05 0.50 -12.10
CA TRP A 48 -1.90 0.15 -11.27
C TRP A 48 -2.23 0.30 -9.79
N HIS A 49 -2.83 1.43 -9.42
CA HIS A 49 -3.25 1.71 -8.04
C HIS A 49 -4.26 0.66 -7.53
N GLN A 50 -5.28 0.33 -8.33
CA GLN A 50 -6.26 -0.71 -7.99
C GLN A 50 -5.60 -2.08 -7.77
N VAL A 51 -4.66 -2.44 -8.64
CA VAL A 51 -3.96 -3.74 -8.55
C VAL A 51 -2.98 -3.78 -7.37
N CYS A 52 -2.40 -2.65 -6.99
CA CYS A 52 -1.60 -2.51 -5.77
C CYS A 52 -2.45 -2.79 -4.51
N GLU A 53 -3.65 -2.23 -4.43
CA GLU A 53 -4.57 -2.46 -3.32
C GLU A 53 -4.95 -3.95 -3.21
N GLU A 54 -5.36 -4.56 -4.32
CA GLU A 54 -5.65 -6.00 -4.34
C GLU A 54 -4.44 -6.85 -3.97
N PHE A 55 -3.24 -6.43 -4.37
CA PHE A 55 -2.00 -7.15 -4.07
C PHE A 55 -1.69 -7.10 -2.57
N VAL A 56 -1.82 -5.93 -1.94
CA VAL A 56 -1.63 -5.78 -0.50
C VAL A 56 -2.64 -6.64 0.27
N ASN A 57 -3.90 -6.68 -0.16
CA ASN A 57 -4.91 -7.56 0.44
C ASN A 57 -4.53 -9.04 0.34
N ASP A 58 -4.01 -9.49 -0.80
CA ASP A 58 -3.51 -10.87 -0.93
C ASP A 58 -2.31 -11.15 0.00
N VAL A 59 -1.45 -10.15 0.27
CA VAL A 59 -0.33 -10.26 1.24
C VAL A 59 -0.85 -10.37 2.67
N LEU A 60 -1.83 -9.54 3.07
CA LEU A 60 -2.46 -9.62 4.39
C LEU A 60 -3.10 -10.99 4.63
N VAL A 61 -3.84 -11.50 3.64
CA VAL A 61 -4.41 -12.86 3.68
C VAL A 61 -3.31 -13.92 3.82
N ALA A 62 -2.15 -13.75 3.17
CA ALA A 62 -1.03 -14.67 3.31
C ALA A 62 -0.37 -14.62 4.69
N LEU A 63 -0.45 -13.48 5.39
CA LEU A 63 -0.04 -13.33 6.79
C LEU A 63 -1.06 -13.90 7.78
N GLY A 64 -2.25 -14.30 7.31
CA GLY A 64 -3.34 -14.83 8.13
C GLY A 64 -4.25 -13.75 8.72
N GLU A 65 -4.16 -12.52 8.21
CA GLU A 65 -5.05 -11.42 8.56
C GLU A 65 -6.25 -11.36 7.61
N ASP A 66 -7.36 -10.76 8.06
CA ASP A 66 -8.52 -10.49 7.22
C ASP A 66 -8.48 -9.03 6.75
N PRO A 67 -8.45 -8.76 5.42
CA PRO A 67 -8.54 -7.41 4.90
C PRO A 67 -9.76 -6.63 5.40
N SER A 68 -10.87 -7.28 5.79
CA SER A 68 -12.04 -6.58 6.35
C SER A 68 -11.87 -6.11 7.79
N ASP A 69 -10.86 -6.62 8.51
CA ASP A 69 -10.56 -6.23 9.88
C ASP A 69 -9.61 -5.01 9.93
N MET A 70 -9.07 -4.60 8.77
CA MET A 70 -8.28 -3.37 8.66
C MET A 70 -9.21 -2.14 8.71
N PRO A 71 -8.92 -1.14 9.56
CA PRO A 71 -9.68 0.10 9.57
C PRO A 71 -9.55 0.80 8.21
N ASP A 72 -10.66 1.37 7.73
CA ASP A 72 -10.76 2.09 6.43
C ASP A 72 -9.76 3.26 6.30
N ASP A 73 -9.16 3.71 7.41
CA ASP A 73 -8.13 4.75 7.45
C ASP A 73 -6.86 4.37 6.63
N PHE A 74 -6.64 3.09 6.32
CA PHE A 74 -5.52 2.65 5.45
C PHE A 74 -5.86 2.64 3.95
N THR A 75 -6.97 3.25 3.53
CA THR A 75 -7.28 3.44 2.11
C THR A 75 -6.33 4.47 1.51
N PHE A 76 -5.23 3.99 0.92
CA PHE A 76 -4.49 4.39 -0.30
C PHE A 76 -4.38 5.87 -0.77
N PHE A 77 -5.20 6.81 -0.30
CA PHE A 77 -5.16 8.24 -0.59
C PHE A 77 -4.52 9.08 0.54
N GLU A 78 -4.24 8.50 1.72
CA GLU A 78 -3.55 9.18 2.84
C GLU A 78 -2.02 9.32 2.65
N LEU A 79 -1.55 9.60 1.44
CA LEU A 79 -0.19 10.11 1.23
C LEU A 79 -0.16 11.63 1.52
N GLY A 80 -0.37 12.00 2.78
CA GLY A 80 -0.01 13.32 3.31
C GLY A 80 -1.09 14.08 4.09
N TYR A 81 -2.30 13.52 4.24
CA TYR A 81 -3.36 14.13 5.05
C TYR A 81 -3.78 13.19 6.17
N GLU A 82 -3.94 13.74 7.37
CA GLU A 82 -4.25 12.99 8.59
C GLU A 82 -5.70 12.45 8.62
N SER A 83 -6.54 12.82 7.64
CA SER A 83 -7.91 12.32 7.46
C SER A 83 -8.54 12.80 6.14
N GLU A 84 -9.65 12.18 5.73
CA GLU A 84 -10.51 12.63 4.61
C GLU A 84 -11.01 14.08 4.81
N GLU A 85 -11.30 14.49 6.04
CA GLU A 85 -11.71 15.87 6.34
C GLU A 85 -10.60 16.88 6.04
N ALA A 86 -9.35 16.52 6.36
CA ALA A 86 -8.18 17.36 6.07
C ALA A 86 -7.92 17.47 4.55
N TYR A 87 -8.18 16.40 3.80
CA TYR A 87 -8.09 16.41 2.33
C TYR A 87 -9.12 17.35 1.69
N GLN A 88 -10.39 17.27 2.11
CA GLN A 88 -11.44 18.13 1.58
C GLN A 88 -11.19 19.61 1.90
N GLN A 89 -10.66 19.92 3.10
CA GLN A 89 -10.26 21.28 3.45
C GLN A 89 -9.13 21.81 2.56
N ALA A 90 -8.12 21.00 2.27
CA ALA A 90 -7.03 21.40 1.36
C ALA A 90 -7.54 21.73 -0.05
N LEU A 91 -8.47 20.94 -0.58
CA LEU A 91 -9.11 21.21 -1.88
C LEU A 91 -9.91 22.52 -1.87
N GLU A 92 -10.64 22.81 -0.79
CA GLU A 92 -11.37 24.06 -0.64
C GLU A 92 -10.44 25.28 -0.55
N GLU A 93 -9.31 25.15 0.16
CA GLU A 93 -8.30 26.21 0.25
C GLU A 93 -7.62 26.48 -1.10
N GLU A 94 -7.28 25.44 -1.86
CA GLU A 94 -6.75 25.60 -3.22
C GLU A 94 -7.75 26.30 -4.13
N ARG A 95 -9.03 25.91 -4.09
CA ARG A 95 -10.11 26.57 -4.85
C ARG A 95 -10.29 28.03 -4.46
N ARG A 96 -10.12 28.36 -3.19
CA ARG A 96 -10.21 29.74 -2.67
C ARG A 96 -9.00 30.58 -3.09
N ASN A 97 -7.80 30.02 -3.12
CA ASN A 97 -6.59 30.73 -3.53
C ASN A 97 -6.49 30.94 -5.05
N GLN A 98 -7.26 30.20 -5.84
CA GLN A 98 -7.35 30.34 -7.29
C GLN A 98 -8.46 31.31 -7.75
N ALA A 99 -9.25 31.87 -6.84
CA ALA A 99 -10.32 32.85 -7.10
C ALA A 99 -9.89 34.26 -6.68
#